data_AF-A0AAU4NU12-F1
#
_entry.id   AF-A0AAU4NU12-F1
#
_cell.length_a   1.000
_cell.length_b   1.000
_cell.length_c   1.000
_cell.angle_alpha   90.00
_cell.angle_beta   90.00
_cell.angle_gamma   90.00
#
_symmetry.space_group_name_H-M   'P 1'
#
loop_
_entity.id
_entity.type
_entity.pdbx_description
1 polymer ?
#
loop_
_entity_poly.entity_id
_entity_poly.type
_entity_poly.pdbx_seq_one_letter_code
_entity_poly.pdbx_strand_id
1 'polypeptide(L)'
;MRHALIIGKFYPPHVGHHAMVRFAATVADRVTVVVMAATVESVSLRDRVAWMTESHAGEKTVTITGIVCDAPIDHTSRAVWAAQVACMRAAVGNEPVDVVVTSEPYGEELARWFDARHVPFDLPRSTFPVSGTACRRDLAASWRCLDAPARAGLTTRIVVVGSESTGTTTVAGALAAHFRQRWSDTECVDEFGRQDTLDKVAEVGSVDDIVWTGDDFARIARTQTAHEDAAARRGSPVLICDTDAFATTVWERRYLGPESHHAVADDRPALYLVTDHHGVPFVQDGIRDGEQVRAEMTGWFLDALTRTGRSWVLLTGSREERLQLAIRVAEQELRRRTTFTAPLGGILEA
;
A
#
# COMPACT_ATOMS: atom_id res chain seq x y z
N MET A 1 -7.24 36.63 7.30
CA MET A 1 -7.55 35.24 6.92
C MET A 1 -6.93 34.36 7.99
N ARG A 2 -7.73 33.58 8.70
CA ARG A 2 -7.29 32.78 9.85
C ARG A 2 -6.63 31.49 9.36
N HIS A 3 -5.42 31.22 9.82
CA HIS A 3 -4.63 30.04 9.46
C HIS A 3 -4.50 29.08 10.64
N ALA A 4 -4.97 27.84 10.46
CA ALA A 4 -4.79 26.75 11.42
C ALA A 4 -3.59 25.87 11.07
N LEU A 5 -2.85 25.47 12.08
CA LEU A 5 -1.77 24.48 12.03
C LEU A 5 -2.20 23.19 12.72
N ILE A 6 -1.97 22.06 12.05
CA ILE A 6 -1.96 20.73 12.64
C ILE A 6 -0.56 20.14 12.44
N ILE A 7 -0.02 19.51 13.47
CA ILE A 7 1.19 18.70 13.37
C ILE A 7 0.88 17.24 13.74
N GLY A 8 1.64 16.30 13.21
CA GLY A 8 1.53 14.90 13.62
C GLY A 8 2.51 13.99 12.91
N LYS A 9 2.74 12.80 13.48
CA LYS A 9 3.56 11.77 12.84
C LYS A 9 2.85 11.10 11.66
N PHE A 10 1.51 10.99 11.75
CA PHE A 10 0.64 10.29 10.80
C PHE A 10 1.19 8.91 10.42
N TYR A 11 1.58 8.14 11.44
CA TYR A 11 2.34 6.90 11.29
C TYR A 11 1.59 5.71 11.90
N PRO A 12 0.61 5.13 11.18
CA PRO A 12 -0.04 5.66 9.96
C PRO A 12 -1.16 6.70 10.26
N PRO A 13 -1.68 7.43 9.24
CA PRO A 13 -2.88 8.25 9.43
C PRO A 13 -4.10 7.36 9.69
N HIS A 14 -5.11 7.91 10.38
CA HIS A 14 -6.31 7.18 10.79
C HIS A 14 -7.49 8.14 10.96
N VAL A 15 -8.71 7.60 11.16
CA VAL A 15 -9.96 8.35 11.19
C VAL A 15 -9.94 9.55 12.15
N GLY A 16 -9.33 9.41 13.34
CA GLY A 16 -9.16 10.52 14.28
C GLY A 16 -8.35 11.71 13.70
N HIS A 17 -7.27 11.43 12.98
CA HIS A 17 -6.48 12.47 12.28
C HIS A 17 -7.34 13.19 11.23
N HIS A 18 -8.05 12.45 10.38
CA HIS A 18 -8.87 13.05 9.33
C HIS A 18 -10.03 13.88 9.91
N ALA A 19 -10.61 13.43 11.02
CA ALA A 19 -11.64 14.19 11.73
C ALA A 19 -11.08 15.51 12.28
N MET A 20 -9.87 15.49 12.84
CA MET A 20 -9.18 16.70 13.31
C MET A 20 -8.88 17.68 12.17
N VAL A 21 -8.42 17.20 11.02
CA VAL A 21 -8.18 18.04 9.83
C VAL A 21 -9.46 18.72 9.35
N ARG A 22 -10.56 17.97 9.25
CA ARG A 22 -11.85 18.52 8.84
C ARG A 22 -12.39 19.51 9.87
N PHE A 23 -12.22 19.23 11.16
CA PHE A 23 -12.56 20.18 12.21
C PHE A 23 -11.76 21.48 12.10
N ALA A 24 -10.44 21.40 11.87
CA ALA A 24 -9.62 22.60 11.67
C ALA A 24 -10.11 23.47 10.51
N ALA A 25 -10.60 22.85 9.43
CA ALA A 25 -11.18 23.56 8.29
C ALA A 25 -12.52 24.27 8.63
N THR A 26 -13.16 23.96 9.76
CA THR A 26 -14.36 24.69 10.24
C THR A 26 -14.05 25.91 11.10
N VAL A 27 -12.83 26.00 11.65
CA VAL A 27 -12.43 27.06 12.59
C VAL A 27 -11.44 28.07 12.00
N ALA A 28 -10.95 27.81 10.78
CA ALA A 28 -9.98 28.64 10.05
C ALA A 28 -10.27 28.67 8.54
N ASP A 29 -9.82 29.74 7.88
CA ASP A 29 -9.97 29.94 6.43
C ASP A 29 -8.96 29.12 5.62
N ARG A 30 -7.84 28.73 6.25
CA ARG A 30 -6.81 27.86 5.70
C ARG A 30 -6.27 26.93 6.78
N VAL A 31 -5.92 25.71 6.41
CA VAL A 31 -5.28 24.72 7.28
C VAL A 31 -3.97 24.25 6.65
N THR A 32 -2.88 24.29 7.39
CA THR A 32 -1.64 23.57 7.04
C THR A 32 -1.48 22.38 7.97
N VAL A 33 -1.35 21.19 7.39
CA VAL A 33 -1.04 19.95 8.10
C VAL A 33 0.41 19.60 7.83
N VAL A 34 1.23 19.61 8.88
CA VAL A 34 2.64 19.23 8.81
C VAL A 34 2.80 17.77 9.24
N VAL A 35 3.09 16.91 8.28
CA VAL A 35 3.50 15.52 8.52
C VAL A 35 4.97 15.52 8.97
N MET A 36 5.21 15.15 10.21
CA MET A 36 6.56 15.08 10.78
C MET A 36 7.03 13.63 10.82
N ALA A 37 8.12 13.31 10.14
CA ALA A 37 8.72 11.98 10.14
C ALA A 37 10.10 11.98 10.81
N ALA A 38 10.51 10.82 11.30
CA ALA A 38 11.89 10.55 11.69
C ALA A 38 12.51 9.51 10.75
N THR A 39 13.83 9.58 10.54
CA THR A 39 14.55 8.70 9.60
C THR A 39 14.50 7.22 9.98
N VAL A 40 14.22 6.90 11.24
CA VAL A 40 14.13 5.53 11.76
C VAL A 40 12.80 4.83 11.44
N GLU A 41 11.78 5.56 11.00
CA GLU A 41 10.42 5.03 10.85
C GLU A 41 10.24 4.21 9.56
N SER A 42 9.44 3.13 9.61
CA SER A 42 9.32 2.15 8.51
C SER A 42 8.41 2.58 7.36
N VAL A 43 7.57 3.60 7.55
CA VAL A 43 6.74 4.20 6.49
C VAL A 43 7.35 5.54 6.14
N SER A 44 7.62 5.79 4.86
CA SER A 44 8.34 7.00 4.46
C SER A 44 7.50 8.28 4.67
N LEU A 45 8.18 9.42 4.82
CA LEU A 45 7.51 10.73 4.80
C LEU A 45 6.71 10.93 3.52
N ARG A 46 7.29 10.52 2.38
CA ARG A 46 6.67 10.62 1.05
C ARG A 46 5.31 9.92 1.03
N ASP A 47 5.24 8.70 1.52
CA ASP A 47 4.00 7.92 1.51
C ASP A 47 2.94 8.56 2.41
N ARG A 48 3.30 8.97 3.63
CA ARG A 48 2.35 9.61 4.55
C ARG A 48 1.80 10.92 4.01
N VAL A 49 2.65 11.76 3.42
CA VAL A 49 2.23 13.01 2.77
C VAL A 49 1.33 12.70 1.58
N ALA A 50 1.68 11.73 0.73
CA ALA A 50 0.87 11.35 -0.41
C ALA A 50 -0.51 10.84 0.01
N TRP A 51 -0.59 9.98 1.03
CA TRP A 51 -1.85 9.49 1.58
C TRP A 51 -2.70 10.64 2.10
N MET A 52 -2.17 11.45 3.02
CA MET A 52 -2.90 12.59 3.59
C MET A 52 -3.34 13.60 2.53
N THR A 53 -2.54 13.83 1.50
CA THR A 53 -2.89 14.71 0.36
C THR A 53 -4.06 14.14 -0.42
N GLU A 54 -4.04 12.84 -0.73
CA GLU A 54 -5.15 12.18 -1.41
C GLU A 54 -6.43 12.21 -0.55
N SER A 55 -6.31 11.91 0.74
CA SER A 55 -7.44 11.88 1.70
C SER A 55 -8.17 13.21 1.83
N HIS A 56 -7.46 14.32 1.58
CA HIS A 56 -7.96 15.68 1.74
C HIS A 56 -7.99 16.48 0.44
N ALA A 57 -7.97 15.81 -0.72
CA ALA A 57 -8.02 16.46 -2.03
C ALA A 57 -9.34 17.24 -2.27
N GLY A 58 -10.40 16.93 -1.52
CA GLY A 58 -11.68 17.65 -1.59
C GLY A 58 -11.70 18.95 -0.77
N GLU A 59 -10.85 19.05 0.26
CA GLU A 59 -10.78 20.17 1.18
C GLU A 59 -9.83 21.27 0.63
N LYS A 60 -10.34 22.13 -0.24
CA LYS A 60 -9.58 23.18 -0.97
C LYS A 60 -8.75 24.13 -0.09
N THR A 61 -9.07 24.26 1.19
CA THR A 61 -8.38 25.13 2.15
C THR A 61 -7.30 24.39 2.94
N VAL A 62 -7.14 23.08 2.73
CA VAL A 62 -6.17 22.22 3.42
C VAL A 62 -4.94 22.01 2.55
N THR A 63 -3.77 22.35 3.08
CA THR A 63 -2.47 22.05 2.49
C THR A 63 -1.76 21.01 3.35
N ILE A 64 -1.30 19.93 2.73
CA ILE A 64 -0.46 18.91 3.37
C ILE A 64 1.00 19.18 3.00
N THR A 65 1.86 19.28 4.01
CA THR A 65 3.31 19.43 3.86
C THR A 65 4.02 18.40 4.73
N GLY A 66 5.32 18.21 4.53
CA GLY A 66 6.09 17.21 5.24
C GLY A 66 7.49 17.68 5.58
N ILE A 67 7.99 17.25 6.74
CA ILE A 67 9.39 17.47 7.11
C ILE A 67 9.95 16.29 7.91
N VAL A 68 11.25 16.02 7.70
CA VAL A 68 12.01 15.08 8.53
C VAL A 68 12.63 15.85 9.68
N CYS A 69 12.45 15.37 10.91
CA CYS A 69 13.00 15.96 12.12
C CYS A 69 13.44 14.85 13.09
N ASP A 70 14.75 14.66 13.20
CA ASP A 70 15.35 13.66 14.12
C ASP A 70 15.68 14.24 15.52
N ALA A 71 15.21 15.46 15.82
CA ALA A 71 15.27 15.97 17.18
C ALA A 71 14.52 15.01 18.13
N PRO A 72 15.03 14.76 19.35
CA PRO A 72 14.34 13.88 20.30
C PRO A 72 12.96 14.44 20.65
N ILE A 73 12.08 13.60 21.21
CA ILE A 73 10.84 14.09 21.81
C ILE A 73 11.07 14.28 23.31
N ASP A 74 10.99 15.54 23.75
CA ASP A 74 11.07 15.92 25.16
C ASP A 74 10.28 17.22 25.36
N HIS A 75 9.06 17.07 25.89
CA HIS A 75 8.17 18.21 26.14
C HIS A 75 8.61 19.10 27.32
N THR A 76 9.66 18.72 28.06
CA THR A 76 10.22 19.50 29.18
C THR A 76 11.42 20.35 28.78
N SER A 77 12.06 20.03 27.65
CA SER A 77 13.25 20.73 27.17
C SER A 77 12.91 21.85 26.20
N ARG A 78 13.16 23.09 26.62
CA ARG A 78 13.00 24.27 25.76
C ARG A 78 13.88 24.21 24.50
N ALA A 79 15.08 23.62 24.59
CA ALA A 79 15.98 23.48 23.45
C ALA A 79 15.43 22.49 22.41
N VAL A 80 14.83 21.39 22.88
CA VAL A 80 14.17 20.41 22.00
C VAL A 80 12.95 21.03 21.32
N TRP A 81 12.12 21.75 22.08
CA TRP A 81 11.01 22.53 21.51
C TRP A 81 11.48 23.50 20.42
N ALA A 82 12.53 24.29 20.69
CA ALA A 82 13.06 25.24 19.72
C ALA A 82 13.51 24.56 18.42
N ALA A 83 14.19 23.41 18.52
CA ALA A 83 14.63 22.63 17.35
C ALA A 83 13.44 22.09 16.55
N GLN A 84 12.46 21.49 17.23
CA GLN A 84 11.26 20.95 16.57
C GLN A 84 10.42 22.05 15.91
N VAL A 85 10.22 23.18 16.60
CA VAL A 85 9.46 24.34 16.09
C VAL A 85 10.17 24.97 14.89
N ALA A 86 11.50 25.03 14.87
CA ALA A 86 12.24 25.50 13.71
C ALA A 86 11.94 24.64 12.46
N CYS A 87 11.91 23.31 12.61
CA CYS A 87 11.49 22.40 11.55
C CYS A 87 10.02 22.63 11.14
N MET A 88 9.10 22.74 12.10
CA MET A 88 7.68 23.00 11.81
C MET A 88 7.51 24.31 11.04
N ARG A 89 8.19 25.39 11.44
CA ARG A 89 8.14 26.69 10.74
C ARG A 89 8.68 26.60 9.33
N ALA A 90 9.77 25.87 9.10
CA ALA A 90 10.29 25.63 7.76
C ALA A 90 9.27 24.90 6.87
N ALA A 91 8.51 23.95 7.42
CA ALA A 91 7.49 23.20 6.70
C ALA A 91 6.23 24.02 6.41
N VAL A 92 5.82 24.88 7.36
CA VAL A 92 4.66 25.78 7.23
C VAL A 92 4.94 26.94 6.27
N GLY A 93 6.18 27.42 6.23
CA GLY A 93 6.59 28.60 5.47
C GLY A 93 6.44 29.91 6.26
N ASN A 94 6.45 31.04 5.53
CA ASN A 94 6.54 32.38 6.12
C ASN A 94 5.21 32.96 6.60
N GLU A 95 4.13 32.17 6.59
CA GLU A 95 2.81 32.68 6.90
C GLU A 95 2.48 32.56 8.39
N PRO A 96 1.80 33.58 8.98
CA PRO A 96 1.43 33.54 10.38
C PRO A 96 0.46 32.38 10.64
N VAL A 97 0.58 31.78 11.82
CA VAL A 97 -0.34 30.74 12.32
C VAL A 97 -1.18 31.38 13.40
N ASP A 98 -2.50 31.40 13.22
CA ASP A 98 -3.42 32.02 14.18
C ASP A 98 -4.01 30.99 15.17
N VAL A 99 -4.11 29.74 14.73
CA VAL A 99 -4.71 28.64 15.49
C VAL A 99 -3.84 27.40 15.41
N VAL A 100 -3.65 26.72 16.54
CA VAL A 100 -3.08 25.38 16.61
C VAL A 100 -4.17 24.41 17.02
N VAL A 101 -4.39 23.35 16.24
CA VAL A 101 -5.37 22.31 16.54
C VAL A 101 -4.64 21.00 16.86
N THR A 102 -4.87 20.45 18.05
CA THR A 102 -4.28 19.18 18.48
C THR A 102 -5.25 18.36 19.33
N SER A 103 -5.02 17.05 19.37
CA SER A 103 -5.61 16.11 20.34
C SER A 103 -4.67 15.77 21.49
N GLU A 104 -3.64 16.59 21.72
CA GLU A 104 -2.53 16.28 22.62
C GLU A 104 -2.39 17.32 23.75
N PRO A 105 -2.01 16.91 24.98
CA PRO A 105 -1.85 17.82 26.12
C PRO A 105 -0.81 18.93 25.89
N TYR A 106 0.18 18.70 25.01
CA TYR A 106 1.21 19.69 24.69
C TYR A 106 0.69 20.86 23.82
N GLY A 107 -0.57 20.83 23.37
CA GLY A 107 -1.12 21.79 22.41
C GLY A 107 -1.02 23.26 22.85
N GLU A 108 -1.18 23.54 24.15
CA GLU A 108 -1.01 24.88 24.73
C GLU A 108 0.42 25.40 24.59
N GLU A 109 1.42 24.54 24.80
CA GLU A 109 2.82 24.94 24.66
C GLU A 109 3.19 25.17 23.19
N LEU A 110 2.75 24.27 22.30
CA LEU A 110 2.95 24.45 20.86
C LEU A 110 2.33 25.77 20.36
N ALA A 111 1.12 26.10 20.82
CA ALA A 111 0.45 27.35 20.44
C ALA A 111 1.24 28.59 20.86
N ARG A 112 1.86 28.60 22.05
CA ARG A 112 2.75 29.69 22.49
C ARG A 112 3.94 29.88 21.57
N TRP A 113 4.56 28.80 21.10
CA TRP A 113 5.70 28.87 20.18
C TRP A 113 5.34 29.48 18.84
N PHE A 114 4.08 29.40 18.41
CA PHE A 114 3.56 29.97 17.17
C PHE A 114 2.89 31.34 17.35
N ASP A 115 2.79 31.86 18.58
CA ASP A 115 1.97 33.04 18.92
C ASP A 115 0.50 32.86 18.47
N ALA A 116 -0.02 31.64 18.65
CA ALA A 116 -1.32 31.20 18.17
C ALA A 116 -2.25 30.85 19.33
N ARG A 117 -3.55 30.78 19.05
CA ARG A 117 -4.53 30.21 19.99
C ARG A 117 -4.58 28.69 19.87
N HIS A 118 -4.54 27.96 20.98
CA HIS A 118 -4.85 26.53 20.98
C HIS A 118 -6.36 26.29 20.88
N VAL A 119 -6.75 25.35 20.03
CA VAL A 119 -8.11 24.81 19.95
C VAL A 119 -8.01 23.28 20.07
N PRO A 120 -8.38 22.68 21.21
CA PRO A 120 -8.30 21.24 21.39
C PRO A 120 -9.36 20.51 20.57
N PHE A 121 -9.01 19.33 20.07
CA PHE A 121 -9.93 18.43 19.38
C PHE A 121 -9.89 17.05 20.03
N ASP A 122 -11.02 16.57 20.56
CA ASP A 122 -11.19 15.20 21.12
C ASP A 122 -10.01 14.72 22.00
N LEU A 123 -9.51 15.57 22.92
CA LEU A 123 -8.40 15.26 23.83
C LEU A 123 -8.54 13.89 24.54
N PRO A 124 -9.72 13.51 25.06
CA PRO A 124 -9.91 12.20 25.69
C PRO A 124 -10.08 11.04 24.69
N ARG A 125 -10.09 11.32 23.38
CA ARG A 125 -10.37 10.37 22.29
C ARG A 125 -11.66 9.58 22.47
N SER A 126 -12.68 10.27 22.96
CA SER A 126 -13.99 9.66 23.23
C SER A 126 -14.81 9.50 21.94
N THR A 127 -14.59 10.39 20.97
CA THR A 127 -15.31 10.35 19.69
C THR A 127 -14.64 9.39 18.72
N PHE A 128 -13.31 9.42 18.65
CA PHE A 128 -12.50 8.54 17.81
C PHE A 128 -11.49 7.77 18.65
N PRO A 129 -11.87 6.59 19.21
CA PRO A 129 -11.03 5.81 20.14
C PRO A 129 -9.93 5.03 19.41
N VAL A 130 -9.03 5.75 18.72
CA VAL A 130 -7.88 5.23 17.98
C VAL A 130 -6.68 6.14 18.17
N SER A 131 -5.49 5.56 18.20
CA SER A 131 -4.22 6.31 18.15
C SER A 131 -3.23 5.65 17.20
N GLY A 132 -2.24 6.42 16.73
CA GLY A 132 -1.15 5.86 15.92
C GLY A 132 -0.41 4.74 16.65
N THR A 133 -0.28 4.83 17.97
CA THR A 133 0.31 3.79 18.81
C THR A 133 -0.51 2.50 18.77
N ALA A 134 -1.84 2.58 18.89
CA ALA A 134 -2.72 1.41 18.74
C ALA A 134 -2.60 0.79 17.34
N CYS A 135 -2.58 1.61 16.28
CA CYS A 135 -2.41 1.14 14.91
C CYS A 135 -1.09 0.41 14.68
N ARG A 136 0.01 0.90 15.25
CA ARG A 136 1.33 0.25 15.11
C ARG A 136 1.47 -1.02 15.95
N ARG A 137 0.78 -1.09 17.08
CA ARG A 137 0.77 -2.30 17.94
C ARG A 137 0.02 -3.44 17.26
N ASP A 138 -1.13 -3.14 16.65
CA ASP A 138 -1.94 -4.11 15.92
C ASP A 138 -2.64 -3.45 14.73
N LEU A 139 -1.98 -3.50 13.57
CA LEU A 139 -2.49 -2.90 12.34
C LEU A 139 -3.75 -3.61 11.85
N ALA A 140 -3.81 -4.93 12.02
CA ALA A 140 -4.94 -5.72 11.56
C ALA A 140 -6.20 -5.42 12.36
N ALA A 141 -6.10 -5.32 13.70
CA ALA A 141 -7.20 -4.89 14.54
C ALA A 141 -7.64 -3.44 14.25
N SER A 142 -6.69 -2.59 13.87
CA SER A 142 -6.94 -1.17 13.57
C SER A 142 -7.29 -0.89 12.10
N TRP A 143 -7.37 -1.91 11.25
CA TRP A 143 -7.43 -1.75 9.80
C TRP A 143 -8.59 -0.87 9.33
N ARG A 144 -9.75 -1.03 9.99
CA ARG A 144 -10.97 -0.25 9.71
C ARG A 144 -10.86 1.22 10.09
N CYS A 145 -9.90 1.59 10.94
CA CYS A 145 -9.64 2.98 11.32
C CYS A 145 -8.77 3.71 10.29
N LEU A 146 -8.09 3.00 9.40
CA LEU A 146 -7.33 3.59 8.29
C LEU A 146 -8.29 4.00 7.18
N ASP A 147 -7.92 5.00 6.41
CA ASP A 147 -8.63 5.41 5.21
C ASP A 147 -8.07 4.71 3.95
N ALA A 148 -8.73 4.92 2.81
CA ALA A 148 -8.43 4.18 1.58
C ALA A 148 -6.96 4.32 1.10
N PRO A 149 -6.37 5.53 1.01
CA PRO A 149 -4.96 5.69 0.63
C PRO A 149 -3.99 4.96 1.55
N ALA A 150 -4.17 5.07 2.87
CA ALA A 150 -3.31 4.39 3.83
C ALA A 150 -3.44 2.86 3.76
N ARG A 151 -4.66 2.33 3.60
CA ARG A 151 -4.88 0.89 3.37
C ARG A 151 -4.18 0.40 2.11
N ALA A 152 -4.30 1.16 1.02
CA ALA A 152 -3.68 0.81 -0.27
C ALA A 152 -2.16 0.69 -0.17
N GLY A 153 -1.52 1.60 0.57
CA GLY A 153 -0.07 1.60 0.77
C GLY A 153 0.43 0.57 1.78
N LEU A 154 -0.38 0.25 2.80
CA LEU A 154 0.01 -0.65 3.89
C LEU A 154 -0.40 -2.11 3.68
N THR A 155 -1.29 -2.41 2.72
CA THR A 155 -1.71 -3.79 2.51
C THR A 155 -0.53 -4.67 2.10
N THR A 156 -0.54 -5.90 2.58
CA THR A 156 0.45 -6.91 2.22
C THR A 156 0.00 -7.61 0.95
N ARG A 157 0.70 -7.35 -0.15
CA ARG A 157 0.42 -7.97 -1.45
C ARG A 157 1.14 -9.30 -1.57
N ILE A 158 0.36 -10.36 -1.81
CA ILE A 158 0.85 -11.70 -2.14
C ILE A 158 0.44 -12.00 -3.58
N VAL A 159 1.42 -12.01 -4.48
CA VAL A 159 1.20 -12.22 -5.91
C VAL A 159 1.54 -13.67 -6.24
N VAL A 160 0.61 -14.40 -6.82
CA VAL A 160 0.86 -15.75 -7.33
C VAL A 160 1.14 -15.62 -8.82
N VAL A 161 2.28 -16.14 -9.27
CA VAL A 161 2.68 -16.12 -10.69
C VAL A 161 3.03 -17.53 -11.15
N GLY A 162 3.00 -17.76 -12.46
CA GLY A 162 3.32 -19.04 -13.05
C GLY A 162 3.10 -19.02 -14.54
N SER A 163 3.64 -20.04 -15.20
CA SER A 163 3.25 -20.33 -16.57
C SER A 163 1.83 -20.90 -16.62
N GLU A 164 1.29 -21.07 -17.81
CA GLU A 164 -0.02 -21.69 -17.98
C GLU A 164 -0.09 -23.12 -17.41
N SER A 165 -1.25 -23.48 -16.86
CA SER A 165 -1.47 -24.79 -16.21
C SER A 165 -0.55 -25.15 -15.04
N THR A 166 0.06 -24.19 -14.33
CA THR A 166 0.85 -24.49 -13.12
C THR A 166 0.04 -24.43 -11.83
N GLY A 167 -1.23 -24.01 -11.89
CA GLY A 167 -2.13 -23.92 -10.74
C GLY A 167 -2.10 -22.59 -10.00
N THR A 168 -1.68 -21.51 -10.66
CA THR A 168 -1.68 -20.12 -10.15
C THR A 168 -3.04 -19.72 -9.55
N THR A 169 -4.11 -19.71 -10.35
CA THR A 169 -5.48 -19.39 -9.91
C THR A 169 -5.96 -20.26 -8.77
N THR A 170 -5.64 -21.56 -8.80
CA THR A 170 -6.01 -22.51 -7.74
C THR A 170 -5.36 -22.15 -6.40
N VAL A 171 -4.06 -21.79 -6.42
CA VAL A 171 -3.34 -21.38 -5.21
C VAL A 171 -3.82 -20.00 -4.74
N ALA A 172 -3.98 -19.03 -5.63
CA ALA A 172 -4.47 -17.69 -5.31
C ALA A 172 -5.84 -17.74 -4.63
N GLY A 173 -6.80 -18.45 -5.23
CA GLY A 173 -8.14 -18.61 -4.67
C GLY A 173 -8.14 -19.34 -3.31
N ALA A 174 -7.33 -20.40 -3.16
CA ALA A 174 -7.22 -21.12 -1.90
C ALA A 174 -6.57 -20.28 -0.79
N LEU A 175 -5.56 -19.48 -1.12
CA LEU A 175 -4.90 -18.57 -0.18
C LEU A 175 -5.85 -17.44 0.25
N ALA A 176 -6.61 -16.87 -0.68
CA ALA A 176 -7.65 -15.90 -0.34
C ALA A 176 -8.72 -16.51 0.56
N ALA A 177 -9.16 -17.74 0.29
CA ALA A 177 -10.11 -18.46 1.14
C ALA A 177 -9.56 -18.70 2.56
N HIS A 178 -8.28 -19.00 2.71
CA HIS A 178 -7.61 -19.10 4.03
C HIS A 178 -7.71 -17.78 4.80
N PHE A 179 -7.30 -16.66 4.20
CA PHE A 179 -7.33 -15.36 4.88
C PHE A 179 -8.75 -14.83 5.12
N ARG A 180 -9.73 -15.20 4.28
CA ARG A 180 -11.14 -14.86 4.50
C ARG A 180 -11.73 -15.42 5.79
N GLN A 181 -11.13 -16.49 6.34
CA GLN A 181 -11.54 -17.02 7.65
C GLN A 181 -11.23 -16.03 8.78
N ARG A 182 -10.22 -15.18 8.62
CA ARG A 182 -9.84 -14.12 9.58
C ARG A 182 -10.42 -12.75 9.19
N TRP A 183 -10.46 -12.45 7.90
CA TRP A 183 -10.93 -11.18 7.36
C TRP A 183 -11.80 -11.41 6.12
N SER A 184 -13.11 -11.42 6.29
CA SER A 184 -14.09 -11.76 5.24
C SER A 184 -14.04 -10.87 4.00
N ASP A 185 -13.45 -9.67 4.12
CA ASP A 185 -13.21 -8.70 3.05
C ASP A 185 -11.85 -8.89 2.35
N THR A 186 -11.13 -9.97 2.62
CA THR A 186 -9.92 -10.30 1.86
C THR A 186 -10.28 -10.59 0.41
N GLU A 187 -9.62 -9.91 -0.52
CA GLU A 187 -9.86 -10.04 -1.95
C GLU A 187 -8.80 -10.89 -2.65
N CYS A 188 -9.23 -11.51 -3.75
CA CYS A 188 -8.37 -12.13 -4.74
C CYS A 188 -8.64 -11.38 -6.04
N VAL A 189 -7.62 -10.70 -6.57
CA VAL A 189 -7.73 -10.01 -7.86
C VAL A 189 -7.39 -11.03 -8.93
N ASP A 190 -8.35 -11.30 -9.81
CA ASP A 190 -8.19 -12.26 -10.91
C ASP A 190 -7.23 -11.71 -11.98
N GLU A 191 -6.66 -12.61 -12.78
CA GLU A 191 -5.77 -12.27 -13.90
C GLU A 191 -6.54 -11.53 -15.00
N PHE A 192 -6.30 -10.22 -15.13
CA PHE A 192 -6.96 -9.42 -16.18
C PHE A 192 -6.49 -9.81 -17.59
N GLY A 193 -5.25 -10.28 -17.76
CA GLY A 193 -4.74 -10.74 -19.06
C GLY A 193 -5.59 -11.87 -19.66
N ARG A 194 -6.15 -12.74 -18.81
CA ARG A 194 -7.09 -13.79 -19.22
C ARG A 194 -8.42 -13.21 -19.71
N GLN A 195 -8.99 -12.27 -18.95
CA GLN A 195 -10.22 -11.59 -19.37
C GLN A 195 -10.02 -10.87 -20.70
N ASP A 196 -8.90 -10.14 -20.85
CA ASP A 196 -8.58 -9.43 -22.07
C ASP A 196 -8.43 -10.34 -23.30
N THR A 197 -7.79 -11.50 -23.10
CA THR A 197 -7.66 -12.52 -24.14
C THR A 197 -9.03 -13.03 -24.58
N LEU A 198 -9.94 -13.32 -23.63
CA LEU A 198 -11.29 -13.79 -23.94
C LEU A 198 -12.12 -12.73 -24.68
N ASP A 199 -12.00 -11.46 -24.29
CA ASP A 199 -12.67 -10.35 -24.97
C ASP A 199 -12.18 -10.22 -26.42
N LYS A 200 -10.86 -10.32 -26.64
CA LYS A 200 -10.28 -10.36 -27.99
C LYS A 200 -10.74 -11.56 -28.81
N VAL A 201 -10.78 -12.77 -28.23
CA VAL A 201 -11.32 -13.97 -28.91
C VAL A 201 -12.77 -13.73 -29.36
N ALA A 202 -13.58 -13.06 -28.54
CA ALA A 202 -14.95 -12.73 -28.91
C ALA A 202 -15.04 -11.76 -30.11
N GLU A 203 -14.03 -10.91 -30.31
CA GLU A 203 -13.95 -9.98 -31.44
C GLU A 203 -13.42 -10.63 -32.73
N VAL A 204 -12.39 -11.47 -32.64
CA VAL A 204 -11.70 -12.04 -33.83
C VAL A 204 -12.07 -13.48 -34.16
N GLY A 205 -12.70 -14.21 -33.24
CA GLY A 205 -13.25 -15.56 -33.44
C GLY A 205 -12.40 -16.71 -32.90
N SER A 206 -11.08 -16.58 -32.89
CA SER A 206 -10.15 -17.58 -32.34
C SER A 206 -8.97 -16.93 -31.64
N VAL A 207 -8.34 -17.64 -30.70
CA VAL A 207 -7.08 -17.20 -30.06
C VAL A 207 -5.94 -17.11 -31.08
N ASP A 208 -5.92 -17.99 -32.08
CA ASP A 208 -4.90 -18.03 -33.13
C ASP A 208 -4.96 -16.81 -34.06
N ASP A 209 -6.11 -16.12 -34.09
CA ASP A 209 -6.34 -14.93 -34.92
C ASP A 209 -5.99 -13.62 -34.18
N ILE A 210 -5.57 -13.70 -32.91
CA ILE A 210 -5.20 -12.53 -32.12
C ILE A 210 -3.82 -12.01 -32.56
N VAL A 211 -3.78 -10.73 -32.94
CA VAL A 211 -2.54 -9.99 -33.09
C VAL A 211 -2.29 -9.19 -31.81
N TRP A 212 -1.26 -9.58 -31.08
CA TRP A 212 -0.82 -8.86 -29.87
C TRP A 212 0.04 -7.65 -30.21
N THR A 213 -0.19 -6.55 -29.50
CA THR A 213 0.60 -5.30 -29.64
C THR A 213 1.15 -4.85 -28.29
N GLY A 214 2.18 -4.00 -28.31
CA GLY A 214 2.71 -3.40 -27.07
C GLY A 214 1.65 -2.62 -26.29
N ASP A 215 0.73 -1.95 -27.00
CA ASP A 215 -0.38 -1.22 -26.37
C ASP A 215 -1.35 -2.13 -25.62
N ASP A 216 -1.52 -3.38 -26.07
CA ASP A 216 -2.31 -4.38 -25.35
C ASP A 216 -1.68 -4.71 -24.01
N PHE A 217 -0.39 -5.04 -23.98
CA PHE A 217 0.33 -5.34 -22.73
C PHE A 217 0.39 -4.13 -21.79
N ALA A 218 0.57 -2.93 -22.33
CA ALA A 218 0.51 -1.70 -21.55
C ALA A 218 -0.86 -1.48 -20.92
N ARG A 219 -1.95 -1.76 -21.66
CA ARG A 219 -3.32 -1.68 -21.15
C ARG A 219 -3.58 -2.75 -20.09
N ILE A 220 -3.20 -4.00 -20.34
CA ILE A 220 -3.37 -5.11 -19.39
C ILE A 220 -2.67 -4.78 -18.06
N ALA A 221 -1.40 -4.35 -18.11
CA ALA A 221 -0.63 -3.99 -16.93
C ALA A 221 -1.30 -2.86 -16.13
N ARG A 222 -1.71 -1.77 -16.81
CA ARG A 222 -2.40 -0.65 -16.14
C ARG A 222 -3.72 -1.06 -15.50
N THR A 223 -4.52 -1.87 -16.20
CA THR A 223 -5.82 -2.32 -15.69
C THR A 223 -5.66 -3.27 -14.51
N GLN A 224 -4.69 -4.20 -14.56
CA GLN A 224 -4.36 -5.08 -13.45
C GLN A 224 -3.98 -4.27 -12.20
N THR A 225 -3.05 -3.32 -12.33
CA THR A 225 -2.66 -2.41 -11.24
C THR A 225 -3.86 -1.64 -10.67
N ALA A 226 -4.76 -1.16 -11.53
CA ALA A 226 -5.95 -0.44 -11.09
C ALA A 226 -6.91 -1.33 -10.29
N HIS A 227 -7.11 -2.58 -10.71
CA HIS A 227 -7.91 -3.56 -9.97
C HIS A 227 -7.30 -3.87 -8.59
N GLU A 228 -5.98 -4.07 -8.55
CA GLU A 228 -5.24 -4.29 -7.31
C GLU A 228 -5.36 -3.11 -6.34
N ASP A 229 -5.17 -1.89 -6.81
CA ASP A 229 -5.26 -0.69 -5.97
C ASP A 229 -6.69 -0.48 -5.47
N ALA A 230 -7.68 -0.71 -6.33
CA ALA A 230 -9.07 -0.63 -5.91
C ALA A 230 -9.41 -1.66 -4.81
N ALA A 231 -8.89 -2.90 -4.92
CA ALA A 231 -9.06 -3.94 -3.92
C ALA A 231 -8.32 -3.60 -2.62
N ALA A 232 -7.07 -3.13 -2.73
CA ALA A 232 -6.24 -2.73 -1.59
C ALA A 232 -6.87 -1.60 -0.75
N ARG A 233 -7.62 -0.68 -1.39
CA ARG A 233 -8.32 0.44 -0.72
C ARG A 233 -9.49 -0.01 0.16
N ARG A 234 -10.19 -1.08 -0.22
CA ARG A 234 -11.46 -1.51 0.41
C ARG A 234 -11.35 -2.81 1.22
N GLY A 235 -10.35 -3.65 0.90
CA GLY A 235 -10.17 -4.97 1.47
C GLY A 235 -9.46 -4.98 2.82
N SER A 236 -8.81 -6.11 3.12
CA SER A 236 -8.18 -6.43 4.40
C SER A 236 -6.67 -6.09 4.43
N PRO A 237 -5.95 -6.33 5.55
CA PRO A 237 -4.50 -6.14 5.64
C PRO A 237 -3.67 -6.96 4.65
N VAL A 238 -4.28 -7.92 3.96
CA VAL A 238 -3.66 -8.77 2.95
C VAL A 238 -4.49 -8.74 1.66
N LEU A 239 -3.80 -8.66 0.52
CA LEU A 239 -4.39 -8.74 -0.81
C LEU A 239 -3.72 -9.89 -1.56
N ILE A 240 -4.55 -10.77 -2.14
CA ILE A 240 -4.07 -11.84 -3.02
C ILE A 240 -4.26 -11.39 -4.47
N CYS A 241 -3.24 -11.56 -5.29
CA CYS A 241 -3.31 -11.27 -6.72
C CYS A 241 -2.98 -12.54 -7.50
N ASP A 242 -3.90 -12.98 -8.36
CA ASP A 242 -3.62 -13.94 -9.42
C ASP A 242 -2.94 -13.18 -10.55
N THR A 243 -1.62 -13.25 -10.59
CA THR A 243 -0.72 -12.40 -11.40
C THR A 243 -0.75 -10.91 -11.02
N ASP A 244 0.12 -10.13 -11.65
CA ASP A 244 0.22 -8.67 -11.51
C ASP A 244 0.81 -8.07 -12.80
N ALA A 245 1.00 -6.74 -12.82
CA ALA A 245 1.64 -6.05 -13.94
C ALA A 245 3.07 -6.57 -14.23
N PHE A 246 3.80 -7.07 -13.22
CA PHE A 246 5.11 -7.70 -13.43
C PHE A 246 4.97 -8.98 -14.27
N ALA A 247 3.98 -9.82 -14.00
CA ALA A 247 3.72 -10.99 -14.83
C ALA A 247 3.38 -10.62 -16.28
N THR A 248 2.65 -9.52 -16.49
CA THR A 248 2.39 -8.99 -17.83
C THR A 248 3.67 -8.66 -18.60
N THR A 249 4.72 -8.16 -17.94
CA THR A 249 6.02 -7.91 -18.61
C THR A 249 6.71 -9.17 -19.11
N VAL A 250 6.53 -10.29 -18.39
CA VAL A 250 7.09 -11.59 -18.79
C VAL A 250 6.30 -12.18 -19.95
N TRP A 251 4.97 -12.03 -19.93
CA TRP A 251 4.12 -12.41 -21.06
C TRP A 251 4.36 -11.53 -22.30
N GLU A 252 4.58 -10.23 -22.15
CA GLU A 252 4.92 -9.36 -23.28
C GLU A 252 6.17 -9.87 -24.02
N ARG A 253 7.22 -10.23 -23.28
CA ARG A 253 8.43 -10.83 -23.85
C ARG A 253 8.12 -12.11 -24.64
N ARG A 254 7.19 -12.94 -24.18
CA ARG A 254 6.82 -14.20 -24.84
C ARG A 254 6.17 -13.96 -26.20
N TYR A 255 5.31 -12.95 -26.30
CA TYR A 255 4.52 -12.67 -27.50
C TYR A 255 5.21 -11.71 -28.49
N LEU A 256 5.93 -10.70 -27.98
CA LEU A 256 6.53 -9.63 -28.79
C LEU A 256 8.06 -9.69 -28.86
N GLY A 257 8.68 -10.58 -28.07
CA GLY A 257 10.13 -10.73 -28.00
C GLY A 257 10.79 -9.87 -26.92
N PRO A 258 12.09 -10.10 -26.64
CA PRO A 258 12.81 -9.51 -25.51
C PRO A 258 13.06 -8.00 -25.62
N GLU A 259 12.88 -7.41 -26.81
CA GLU A 259 13.06 -5.97 -27.05
C GLU A 259 11.80 -5.15 -26.71
N SER A 260 10.66 -5.80 -26.48
CA SER A 260 9.39 -5.12 -26.14
C SER A 260 9.33 -4.76 -24.65
N HIS A 261 8.93 -3.53 -24.35
CA HIS A 261 8.94 -2.97 -22.99
C HIS A 261 7.80 -1.96 -22.75
N HIS A 262 6.59 -2.28 -23.23
CA HIS A 262 5.41 -1.43 -23.12
C HIS A 262 4.63 -1.65 -21.82
N ALA A 263 4.60 -2.88 -21.29
CA ALA A 263 4.08 -3.15 -19.95
C ALA A 263 5.03 -2.61 -18.89
N VAL A 264 4.48 -1.86 -17.95
CA VAL A 264 5.24 -1.28 -16.84
C VAL A 264 4.70 -1.84 -15.55
N ALA A 265 5.56 -2.53 -14.81
CA ALA A 265 5.31 -2.91 -13.43
C ALA A 265 5.86 -1.83 -12.51
N ASP A 266 5.12 -1.49 -11.47
CA ASP A 266 5.63 -0.63 -10.41
C ASP A 266 6.53 -1.41 -9.42
N ASP A 267 7.21 -0.65 -8.55
CA ASP A 267 8.10 -1.19 -7.52
C ASP A 267 7.40 -1.31 -6.15
N ARG A 268 6.07 -1.51 -6.12
CA ARG A 268 5.36 -1.75 -4.86
C ARG A 268 5.90 -3.04 -4.21
N PRO A 269 6.14 -3.03 -2.88
CA PRO A 269 6.56 -4.25 -2.19
C PRO A 269 5.49 -5.34 -2.27
N ALA A 270 5.89 -6.50 -2.77
CA ALA A 270 5.08 -7.71 -2.85
C ALA A 270 5.92 -8.96 -2.59
N LEU A 271 5.28 -10.02 -2.10
CA LEU A 271 5.83 -11.38 -2.10
C LEU A 271 5.32 -12.13 -3.32
N TYR A 272 6.22 -12.70 -4.11
CA TYR A 272 5.87 -13.54 -5.25
C TYR A 272 5.90 -15.02 -4.88
N LEU A 273 4.82 -15.73 -5.19
CA LEU A 273 4.71 -17.17 -5.10
C LEU A 273 4.73 -17.74 -6.51
N VAL A 274 5.84 -18.33 -6.92
CA VAL A 274 6.05 -18.85 -8.27
C VAL A 274 5.59 -20.30 -8.31
N THR A 275 4.60 -20.61 -9.12
CA THR A 275 4.05 -21.95 -9.24
C THR A 275 4.80 -22.78 -10.27
N ASP A 276 5.23 -23.98 -9.85
CA ASP A 276 5.95 -24.92 -10.70
C ASP A 276 4.99 -25.81 -11.51
N HIS A 277 5.48 -26.29 -12.65
CA HIS A 277 4.80 -27.17 -13.59
C HIS A 277 5.02 -28.66 -13.31
N HIS A 278 6.08 -29.03 -12.58
CA HIS A 278 6.39 -30.43 -12.31
C HIS A 278 5.26 -31.13 -11.53
N GLY A 279 4.78 -32.26 -12.05
CA GLY A 279 3.70 -33.03 -11.46
C GLY A 279 2.30 -32.43 -11.61
N VAL A 280 2.15 -31.35 -12.39
CA VAL A 280 0.86 -30.71 -12.68
C VAL A 280 0.43 -31.04 -14.12
N PRO A 281 -0.74 -31.68 -14.32
CA PRO A 281 -1.21 -31.99 -15.66
C PRO A 281 -1.52 -30.70 -16.43
N PHE A 282 -1.15 -30.67 -17.71
CA PHE A 282 -1.56 -29.59 -18.60
C PHE A 282 -3.07 -29.67 -18.86
N VAL A 283 -3.76 -28.54 -18.79
CA VAL A 283 -5.20 -28.46 -19.07
C VAL A 283 -5.40 -27.36 -20.11
N GLN A 284 -5.74 -27.73 -21.34
CA GLN A 284 -6.08 -26.79 -22.40
C GLN A 284 -7.51 -26.30 -22.21
N ASP A 285 -7.69 -24.99 -22.04
CA ASP A 285 -9.00 -24.34 -21.87
C ASP A 285 -9.39 -23.46 -23.08
N GLY A 286 -8.68 -23.61 -24.19
CA GLY A 286 -8.97 -22.99 -25.49
C GLY A 286 -8.13 -21.77 -25.82
N ILE A 287 -7.38 -21.23 -24.85
CA ILE A 287 -6.57 -20.01 -25.00
C ILE A 287 -5.08 -20.19 -24.64
N ARG A 288 -4.62 -21.44 -24.42
CA ARG A 288 -3.25 -21.72 -23.96
C ARG A 288 -2.31 -22.06 -25.12
N ASP A 289 -1.07 -21.60 -25.00
CA ASP A 289 0.01 -21.77 -25.99
C ASP A 289 0.47 -23.24 -26.12
N GLY A 290 0.51 -23.97 -25.01
CA GLY A 290 0.88 -25.39 -24.95
C GLY A 290 1.89 -25.75 -23.87
N GLU A 291 1.85 -27.01 -23.46
CA GLU A 291 2.63 -27.58 -22.35
C GLU A 291 4.15 -27.30 -22.40
N GLN A 292 4.70 -27.20 -23.62
CA GLN A 292 6.12 -27.01 -23.90
C GLN A 292 6.68 -25.67 -23.40
N VAL A 293 5.86 -24.63 -23.26
CA VAL A 293 6.35 -23.29 -22.87
C VAL A 293 6.55 -23.15 -21.36
N ARG A 294 6.00 -24.08 -20.57
CA ARG A 294 5.93 -23.93 -19.10
C ARG A 294 7.29 -23.85 -18.43
N ALA A 295 8.24 -24.69 -18.84
CA ALA A 295 9.56 -24.73 -18.25
C ALA A 295 10.34 -23.43 -18.54
N GLU A 296 10.32 -22.97 -19.79
CA GLU A 296 11.00 -21.75 -20.22
C GLU A 296 10.39 -20.50 -19.56
N MET A 297 9.06 -20.37 -19.57
CA MET A 297 8.35 -19.27 -18.92
C MET A 297 8.63 -19.23 -17.42
N THR A 298 8.65 -20.39 -16.74
CA THR A 298 9.02 -20.47 -15.33
C THR A 298 10.44 -19.93 -15.11
N GLY A 299 11.40 -20.31 -15.95
CA GLY A 299 12.76 -19.75 -15.93
C GLY A 299 12.78 -18.23 -16.08
N TRP A 300 12.02 -17.67 -17.03
CA TRP A 300 11.94 -16.22 -17.24
C TRP A 300 11.35 -15.48 -16.03
N PHE A 301 10.34 -16.03 -15.37
CA PHE A 301 9.83 -15.48 -14.11
C PHE A 301 10.91 -15.43 -13.03
N LEU A 302 11.61 -16.55 -12.80
CA LEU A 302 12.66 -16.64 -11.78
C LEU A 302 13.80 -15.66 -12.06
N ASP A 303 14.26 -15.57 -13.30
CA ASP A 303 15.32 -14.67 -13.73
C ASP A 303 14.90 -13.20 -13.55
N ALA A 304 13.69 -12.83 -13.98
CA ALA A 304 13.20 -11.46 -13.88
C ALA A 304 12.97 -11.03 -12.43
N LEU A 305 12.42 -11.91 -11.57
CA LEU A 305 12.22 -11.63 -10.15
C LEU A 305 13.57 -11.47 -9.44
N THR A 306 14.51 -12.37 -9.70
CA THR A 306 15.85 -12.33 -9.10
C THR A 306 16.62 -11.09 -9.53
N ARG A 307 16.65 -10.78 -10.84
CA ARG A 307 17.35 -9.62 -11.38
C ARG A 307 16.82 -8.30 -10.82
N THR A 308 15.54 -8.22 -10.51
CA THR A 308 14.91 -7.01 -9.98
C THR A 308 14.86 -6.96 -8.45
N GLY A 309 15.43 -7.94 -7.75
CA GLY A 309 15.48 -7.99 -6.29
C GLY A 309 14.11 -8.23 -5.63
N ARG A 310 13.12 -8.70 -6.38
CA ARG A 310 11.78 -9.03 -5.85
C ARG A 310 11.84 -10.34 -5.05
N SER A 311 11.24 -10.36 -3.87
CA SER A 311 11.21 -11.56 -3.02
C SER A 311 10.29 -12.60 -3.65
N TRP A 312 10.79 -13.82 -3.86
CA TRP A 312 10.00 -14.90 -4.44
C TRP A 312 10.25 -16.25 -3.76
N VAL A 313 9.24 -17.12 -3.80
CA VAL A 313 9.30 -18.51 -3.32
C VAL A 313 8.72 -19.44 -4.38
N LEU A 314 9.47 -20.48 -4.75
CA LEU A 314 8.99 -21.53 -5.65
C LEU A 314 8.05 -22.49 -4.91
N LEU A 315 6.89 -22.74 -5.51
CA LEU A 315 5.89 -23.71 -5.06
C LEU A 315 5.91 -24.94 -5.97
N THR A 316 6.57 -26.00 -5.51
CA THR A 316 6.65 -27.30 -6.19
C THR A 316 6.12 -28.43 -5.29
N GLY A 317 5.90 -29.61 -5.87
CA GLY A 317 5.30 -30.76 -5.18
C GLY A 317 3.79 -30.82 -5.32
N SER A 318 3.15 -31.58 -4.44
CA SER A 318 1.69 -31.78 -4.45
C SER A 318 0.93 -30.47 -4.19
N ARG A 319 -0.35 -30.44 -4.60
CA ARG A 319 -1.25 -29.30 -4.34
C ARG A 319 -1.28 -28.89 -2.87
N GLU A 320 -1.31 -29.87 -1.97
CA GLU A 320 -1.36 -29.63 -0.53
C GLU A 320 -0.05 -29.02 -0.01
N GLU A 321 1.10 -29.59 -0.38
CA GLU A 321 2.42 -29.06 0.03
C GLU A 321 2.61 -27.61 -0.42
N ARG A 322 2.21 -27.31 -1.66
CA ARG A 322 2.27 -25.96 -2.24
C ARG A 322 1.39 -24.98 -1.49
N LEU A 323 0.15 -25.34 -1.18
CA LEU A 323 -0.77 -24.49 -0.42
C LEU A 323 -0.26 -24.26 1.00
N GLN A 324 0.20 -25.30 1.68
CA GLN A 324 0.76 -25.18 3.03
C GLN A 324 1.99 -24.28 3.06
N LEU A 325 2.86 -24.36 2.06
CA LEU A 325 4.00 -23.46 1.94
C LEU A 325 3.53 -22.02 1.66
N ALA A 326 2.62 -21.83 0.71
CA ALA A 326 2.04 -20.51 0.38
C ALA A 326 1.47 -19.81 1.62
N ILE A 327 0.66 -20.52 2.42
CA ILE A 327 0.08 -20.00 3.66
C ILE A 327 1.17 -19.59 4.65
N ARG A 328 2.16 -20.46 4.91
CA ARG A 328 3.24 -20.17 5.87
C ARG A 328 4.02 -18.92 5.50
N VAL A 329 4.40 -18.78 4.23
CA VAL A 329 5.20 -17.64 3.75
C VAL A 329 4.34 -16.37 3.72
N ALA A 330 3.08 -16.44 3.28
CA ALA A 330 2.18 -15.29 3.29
C ALA A 330 1.90 -14.77 4.71
N GLU A 331 1.68 -15.65 5.68
CA GLU A 331 1.52 -15.27 7.10
C GLU A 331 2.81 -14.65 7.68
N GLN A 332 3.98 -15.13 7.25
CA GLN A 332 5.26 -14.52 7.64
C GLN A 332 5.42 -13.12 7.05
N GLU A 333 5.15 -12.93 5.76
CA GLU A 333 5.26 -11.63 5.11
C GLU A 333 4.26 -10.63 5.70
N LEU A 334 3.03 -11.08 5.97
CA LEU A 334 2.02 -10.26 6.64
C LEU A 334 2.54 -9.76 7.99
N ARG A 335 3.05 -10.64 8.85
CA ARG A 335 3.63 -10.23 10.15
C ARG A 335 4.75 -9.21 9.98
N ARG A 336 5.65 -9.41 9.02
CA ARG A 336 6.76 -8.50 8.74
C ARG A 336 6.26 -7.12 8.29
N ARG A 337 5.32 -7.08 7.34
CA ARG A 337 4.78 -5.84 6.74
C ARG A 337 3.90 -5.06 7.72
N THR A 338 3.26 -5.73 8.67
CA THR A 338 2.47 -5.08 9.73
C THR A 338 3.30 -4.70 10.96
N THR A 339 4.62 -4.96 10.97
CA THR A 339 5.51 -4.56 12.06
C THR A 339 6.14 -3.20 11.77
N PHE A 340 5.99 -2.27 12.71
CA PHE A 340 6.49 -0.90 12.58
C PHE A 340 7.73 -0.69 13.45
N THR A 341 8.72 0.05 12.92
CA THR A 341 9.79 0.57 13.76
C THR A 341 9.20 1.57 14.76
N ALA A 342 9.64 1.52 16.02
CA ALA A 342 9.23 2.49 17.02
C ALA A 342 9.65 3.91 16.60
N PRO A 343 8.75 4.92 16.71
CA PRO A 343 9.12 6.30 16.39
C PRO A 343 10.08 6.87 17.43
N LEU A 344 10.75 7.98 17.11
CA LEU A 344 11.48 8.77 18.11
C LEU A 344 10.54 9.18 19.25
N GLY A 345 10.99 9.06 20.49
CA GLY A 345 10.17 9.19 21.71
C GLY A 345 9.53 7.88 22.20
N GLY A 346 9.63 6.78 21.43
CA GLY A 346 9.14 5.46 21.81
C GLY A 346 7.65 5.22 21.51
N ILE A 347 7.15 4.04 21.93
CA ILE A 347 5.75 3.60 21.74
C ILE A 347 4.80 4.28 22.75
N LEU A 348 5.35 5.00 23.75
CA LEU A 348 4.63 5.46 24.95
C LEU A 348 3.93 6.81 24.82
N GLU A 349 3.98 7.47 23.67
CA GLU A 349 3.23 8.70 23.46
C GLU A 349 1.85 8.37 22.83
N ALA A 350 0.84 8.63 23.67
CA ALA A 350 -0.57 8.24 23.66
C ALA A 350 -1.22 7.99 22.30
#